data_AF-A0A7S3JSD4-F1
#
_entry.id   AF-A0A7S3JSD4-F1
#
_cell.length_a   1.000
_cell.length_b   1.000
_cell.length_c   1.000
_cell.angle_alpha   90.00
_cell.angle_beta   90.00
_cell.angle_gamma   90.00
#
_symmetry.space_group_name_H-M   'P 1'
#
loop_
_entity.id
_entity.type
_entity.pdbx_description
1 polymer ?
#
loop_
_entity_poly.entity_id
_entity_poly.type
_entity_poly.pdbx_seq_one_letter_code
_entity_poly.pdbx_strand_id
1 'polypeptide(L)'
;DCQSVARGIADEAYKWLEFYGNILRTASKKSMDQLMTKMDRYQTSLASEPEDLDGLKVLLNTIACIVDSYANIEFECADISERYRTMQQYPHIFLSSEEAKCAAGLGKRWHDIFCLAKTRDLRIVKVKAKFRDVTKQQAYTFLLELEK
;
A
#
# COMPACT_ATOMS: atom_id res chain seq x y z
N ASP A 1 31.44 -43.52 15.57
CA ASP A 1 30.25 -42.75 15.96
C ASP A 1 30.39 -41.35 15.37
N CYS A 2 29.47 -40.94 14.51
CA CYS A 2 29.51 -39.67 13.79
C CYS A 2 28.52 -38.63 14.36
N GLN A 3 27.91 -38.93 15.51
CA GLN A 3 26.85 -38.09 16.09
C GLN A 3 27.33 -36.69 16.45
N SER A 4 28.58 -36.54 16.91
CA SER A 4 29.18 -35.23 17.22
C SER A 4 29.33 -34.34 15.99
N VAL A 5 29.78 -34.92 14.87
CA VAL A 5 29.92 -34.22 13.58
C VAL A 5 28.55 -33.81 13.04
N ALA A 6 27.56 -34.72 13.11
CA ALA A 6 26.20 -34.44 12.67
C ALA A 6 25.57 -33.27 13.45
N ARG A 7 25.78 -33.21 14.78
CA ARG A 7 25.32 -32.08 15.60
C ARG A 7 26.02 -30.79 15.23
N GLY A 8 27.34 -30.80 15.06
CA GLY A 8 28.09 -29.60 14.67
C GLY A 8 27.63 -29.01 13.34
N ILE A 9 27.29 -29.85 12.37
CA ILE A 9 26.73 -29.41 11.08
C ILE A 9 25.32 -28.81 11.27
N ALA A 10 24.47 -29.44 12.07
CA ALA A 10 23.13 -28.94 12.35
C ALA A 10 23.17 -27.56 13.05
N ASP A 11 24.03 -27.41 14.07
CA ASP A 11 24.19 -26.15 14.80
C ASP A 11 24.64 -25.02 13.87
N GLU A 12 25.57 -25.29 12.96
CA GLU A 12 26.01 -24.29 11.98
C GLU A 12 24.91 -23.92 10.98
N ALA A 13 24.14 -24.92 10.52
CA ALA A 13 22.98 -24.68 9.66
C ALA A 13 21.91 -23.83 10.35
N TYR A 14 21.68 -24.03 11.65
CA TYR A 14 20.73 -23.20 12.42
C TYR A 14 21.20 -21.76 12.56
N LYS A 15 22.51 -21.50 12.74
CA LYS A 15 23.05 -20.15 12.75
C LYS A 15 22.84 -19.45 11.41
N TRP A 16 23.05 -20.16 10.30
CA TRP A 16 22.80 -19.60 8.97
C TRP A 16 21.31 -19.32 8.75
N LEU A 17 20.45 -20.23 9.18
CA LEU A 17 18.99 -20.04 9.12
C LEU A 17 18.56 -18.79 9.88
N GLU A 18 19.07 -18.58 11.09
CA GLU A 18 18.81 -17.37 11.88
C GLU A 18 19.32 -16.11 11.18
N PHE A 19 20.54 -16.14 10.63
CA PHE A 19 21.12 -15.00 9.93
C PHE A 19 20.31 -14.62 8.68
N TYR A 20 19.98 -15.59 7.82
CA TYR A 20 19.15 -15.36 6.64
C TYR A 20 17.73 -14.94 7.02
N GLY A 21 17.16 -15.53 8.07
CA GLY A 21 15.86 -15.15 8.62
C GLY A 21 15.82 -13.69 9.06
N ASN A 22 16.86 -13.23 9.77
CA ASN A 22 16.99 -11.83 10.19
C ASN A 22 17.10 -10.88 9.00
N ILE A 23 17.90 -11.22 7.99
CA ILE A 23 18.01 -10.41 6.75
C ILE A 23 16.66 -10.32 6.04
N LEU A 24 15.97 -11.45 5.86
CA LEU A 24 14.66 -11.51 5.21
C LEU A 24 13.63 -10.71 5.99
N ARG A 25 13.62 -10.81 7.31
CA ARG A 25 12.74 -10.05 8.19
C ARG A 25 12.98 -8.55 8.04
N THR A 26 14.23 -8.08 8.13
CA THR A 26 14.56 -6.67 7.98
C THR A 26 14.13 -6.11 6.62
N ALA A 27 14.38 -6.87 5.54
CA ALA A 27 13.94 -6.47 4.20
C ALA A 27 12.41 -6.41 4.09
N SER A 28 11.71 -7.45 4.59
CA SER A 28 10.25 -7.54 4.55
C SER A 28 9.59 -6.44 5.39
N LYS A 29 10.14 -6.15 6.58
CA LYS A 29 9.66 -5.09 7.45
C LYS A 29 9.78 -3.72 6.80
N LYS A 30 10.92 -3.43 6.16
CA LYS A 30 11.11 -2.19 5.41
C LYS A 30 10.09 -2.04 4.28
N SER A 31 9.86 -3.09 3.49
CA SER A 31 8.85 -3.09 2.42
C SER A 31 7.44 -2.87 2.99
N MET A 32 7.11 -3.55 4.10
CA MET A 32 5.83 -3.38 4.79
C MET A 32 5.62 -1.95 5.28
N ASP A 33 6.61 -1.33 5.92
CA ASP A 33 6.50 0.03 6.44
C ASP A 33 6.31 1.06 5.31
N GLN A 34 7.02 0.87 4.19
CA GLN A 34 6.84 1.70 2.99
C GLN A 34 5.43 1.57 2.42
N LEU A 35 4.93 0.34 2.31
CA LEU A 35 3.61 0.06 1.79
C LEU A 35 2.50 0.60 2.71
N MET A 36 2.65 0.44 4.03
CA MET A 36 1.74 1.02 5.02
C MET A 36 1.70 2.54 4.91
N THR A 37 2.86 3.20 4.82
CA THR A 37 2.94 4.66 4.64
C THR A 37 2.22 5.11 3.38
N LYS A 38 2.33 4.36 2.28
CA LYS A 38 1.63 4.63 1.02
C LYS A 38 0.11 4.48 1.19
N MET A 39 -0.34 3.42 1.84
CA MET A 39 -1.75 3.20 2.17
C MET A 39 -2.33 4.27 3.08
N ASP A 40 -1.58 4.72 4.11
CA ASP A 40 -1.98 5.81 5.00
C ASP A 40 -2.24 7.10 4.21
N ARG A 41 -1.32 7.46 3.29
CA ARG A 41 -1.48 8.64 2.42
C ARG A 41 -2.73 8.57 1.56
N TYR A 42 -3.02 7.40 0.99
CA TYR A 42 -4.25 7.19 0.23
C TYR A 42 -5.49 7.36 1.10
N GLN A 43 -5.51 6.79 2.32
CA GLN A 43 -6.63 6.94 3.24
C GLN A 43 -6.84 8.40 3.64
N THR A 44 -5.77 9.13 3.98
CA THR A 44 -5.86 10.56 4.32
C THR A 44 -6.41 11.38 3.15
N SER A 45 -5.91 11.14 1.93
CA SER A 45 -6.39 11.86 0.74
C SER A 45 -7.84 11.52 0.41
N LEU A 46 -8.26 10.27 0.56
CA LEU A 46 -9.66 9.85 0.37
C LEU A 46 -10.60 10.38 1.46
N ALA A 47 -10.10 10.66 2.66
CA ALA A 47 -10.88 11.22 3.77
C ALA A 47 -11.15 12.73 3.59
N SER A 48 -10.28 13.44 2.86
CA SER A 48 -10.45 14.87 2.57
C SER A 48 -11.74 15.16 1.80
N GLU A 49 -12.42 16.24 2.16
CA GLU A 49 -13.53 16.81 1.39
C GLU A 49 -12.99 18.00 0.58
N PRO A 50 -13.09 17.97 -0.76
CA PRO A 50 -12.58 19.06 -1.58
C PRO A 50 -13.51 20.27 -1.50
N GLU A 51 -12.99 21.39 -1.00
CA GLU A 51 -13.71 22.68 -0.95
C GLU A 51 -13.53 23.49 -2.25
N ASP A 52 -12.43 23.23 -2.98
CA ASP A 52 -12.06 23.92 -4.20
C ASP A 52 -11.68 22.96 -5.35
N LEU A 53 -11.38 23.54 -6.52
CA LEU A 53 -11.03 22.77 -7.72
C LEU A 53 -9.71 22.00 -7.54
N ASP A 54 -8.74 22.56 -6.83
CA ASP A 54 -7.42 21.94 -6.67
C ASP A 54 -7.48 20.75 -5.72
N GLY A 55 -8.23 20.85 -4.61
CA GLY A 55 -8.56 19.71 -3.76
C GLY A 55 -9.30 18.62 -4.52
N LEU A 56 -10.23 18.98 -5.42
CA LEU A 56 -10.92 18.00 -6.25
C LEU A 56 -9.95 17.29 -7.22
N LYS A 57 -9.04 18.03 -7.88
CA LYS A 57 -8.03 17.43 -8.76
C LYS A 57 -7.14 16.46 -8.00
N VAL A 58 -6.69 16.82 -6.79
CA VAL A 58 -5.88 15.95 -5.94
C VAL A 58 -6.64 14.66 -5.62
N LEU A 59 -7.90 14.76 -5.18
CA LEU A 59 -8.74 13.59 -4.88
C LEU A 59 -8.92 12.68 -6.11
N LEU A 60 -9.23 13.26 -7.27
CA LEU A 60 -9.40 12.49 -8.52
C LEU A 60 -8.11 11.80 -8.95
N ASN A 61 -6.99 12.48 -8.85
CA ASN A 61 -5.67 11.91 -9.15
C ASN A 61 -5.34 10.76 -8.18
N THR A 62 -5.60 10.94 -6.88
CA THR A 62 -5.44 9.87 -5.88
C THR A 62 -6.28 8.65 -6.25
N ILE A 63 -7.55 8.83 -6.61
CA ILE A 63 -8.44 7.73 -7.01
C ILE A 63 -7.87 7.04 -8.26
N ALA A 64 -7.45 7.79 -9.27
CA ALA A 64 -6.84 7.23 -10.49
C ALA A 64 -5.60 6.40 -10.15
N CYS A 65 -4.68 6.94 -9.35
CA CYS A 65 -3.49 6.23 -8.90
C CYS A 65 -3.81 4.93 -8.15
N ILE A 66 -4.82 4.92 -7.28
CA ILE A 66 -5.26 3.72 -6.56
C ILE A 66 -5.77 2.65 -7.53
N VAL A 67 -6.54 3.06 -8.54
CA VAL A 67 -7.08 2.14 -9.55
C VAL A 67 -5.97 1.56 -10.42
N ASP A 68 -5.06 2.39 -10.89
CA ASP A 68 -3.96 1.99 -11.76
C ASP A 68 -2.95 1.10 -11.03
N SER A 69 -2.75 1.32 -9.73
CA SER A 69 -1.81 0.55 -8.91
C SER A 69 -2.40 -0.68 -8.22
N TYR A 70 -3.69 -0.98 -8.44
CA TYR A 70 -4.41 -2.05 -7.72
C TYR A 70 -3.68 -3.38 -7.74
N ALA A 71 -3.37 -3.91 -8.92
CA ALA A 71 -2.72 -5.21 -9.06
C ALA A 71 -1.29 -5.21 -8.49
N ASN A 72 -0.53 -4.14 -8.71
CA ASN A 72 0.85 -4.05 -8.23
C ASN A 72 0.92 -4.06 -6.71
N ILE A 73 0.05 -3.29 -6.04
CA ILE A 73 0.01 -3.28 -4.58
C ILE A 73 -0.53 -4.61 -4.04
N GLU A 74 -1.48 -5.25 -4.72
CA GLU A 74 -1.94 -6.59 -4.34
C GLU A 74 -0.78 -7.61 -4.37
N PHE A 75 0.07 -7.57 -5.40
CA PHE A 75 1.26 -8.40 -5.47
C PHE A 75 2.28 -8.09 -4.36
N GLU A 76 2.51 -6.81 -4.05
CA GLU A 76 3.38 -6.41 -2.94
C GLU A 76 2.85 -6.92 -1.59
N CYS A 77 1.53 -6.81 -1.34
CA CYS A 77 0.88 -7.37 -0.17
C CYS A 77 1.13 -8.89 -0.07
N ALA A 78 0.87 -9.63 -1.15
CA ALA A 78 1.02 -11.07 -1.20
C ALA A 78 2.47 -11.52 -0.97
N ASP A 79 3.44 -10.87 -1.61
CA ASP A 79 4.87 -11.13 -1.43
C ASP A 79 5.29 -10.94 0.04
N ILE A 80 4.89 -9.82 0.67
CA ILE A 80 5.18 -9.59 2.08
C ILE A 80 4.53 -10.66 2.96
N SER A 81 3.23 -10.95 2.77
CA SER A 81 2.53 -11.98 3.54
C SER A 81 3.22 -13.35 3.44
N GLU A 82 3.66 -13.75 2.24
CA GLU A 82 4.32 -15.04 2.01
C GLU A 82 5.72 -15.10 2.64
N ARG A 83 6.48 -13.99 2.66
CA ARG A 83 7.76 -13.93 3.38
C ARG A 83 7.57 -14.17 4.87
N TYR A 84 6.58 -13.52 5.49
CA TYR A 84 6.26 -13.75 6.90
C TYR A 84 5.76 -15.17 7.16
N ARG A 85 4.88 -15.71 6.30
CA ARG A 85 4.41 -17.10 6.40
C ARG A 85 5.56 -18.11 6.32
N THR A 86 6.53 -17.86 5.44
CA THR A 86 7.72 -18.71 5.31
C THR A 86 8.58 -18.65 6.57
N MET A 87 8.88 -17.45 7.09
CA MET A 87 9.68 -17.32 8.31
C MET A 87 9.01 -17.97 9.53
N GLN A 88 7.67 -17.95 9.61
CA GLN A 88 6.91 -18.60 10.68
C GLN A 88 7.05 -20.13 10.72
N GLN A 89 7.42 -20.76 9.59
CA GLN A 89 7.63 -22.21 9.55
C GLN A 89 8.93 -22.64 10.25
N TYR A 90 9.82 -21.70 10.55
CA TYR A 90 11.13 -21.98 11.13
C TYR A 90 11.22 -21.43 12.56
N PRO A 91 11.23 -22.31 13.59
CA PRO A 91 11.26 -21.90 15.00
C PRO A 91 12.48 -21.07 15.41
N HIS A 92 13.58 -21.19 14.67
CA HIS A 92 14.82 -20.46 14.93
C HIS A 92 14.76 -18.99 14.51
N ILE A 93 13.71 -18.58 13.79
CA ILE A 93 13.53 -17.19 13.35
C ILE A 93 12.54 -16.51 14.31
N PHE A 94 13.03 -15.53 15.07
CA PHE A 94 12.17 -14.76 15.97
C PHE A 94 11.30 -13.75 15.20
N LEU A 95 9.98 -13.89 15.34
CA LEU A 95 8.99 -13.00 14.76
C LEU A 95 8.02 -12.51 15.83
N SER A 96 7.75 -11.21 15.85
CA SER A 96 6.67 -10.66 16.69
C SER A 96 5.30 -11.09 16.14
N SER A 97 4.38 -11.41 17.05
CA SER A 97 3.00 -11.77 16.70
C SER A 97 2.30 -10.61 16.00
N GLU A 98 2.56 -9.38 16.45
CA GLU A 98 2.01 -8.14 15.91
C GLU A 98 2.51 -7.90 14.48
N GLU A 99 3.80 -8.10 14.25
CA GLU A 99 4.43 -7.94 12.94
C GLU A 99 3.83 -8.91 11.91
N ALA A 100 3.68 -10.18 12.29
CA ALA A 100 3.08 -11.19 11.42
C ALA A 100 1.58 -10.96 11.15
N LYS A 101 0.82 -10.55 12.16
CA LYS A 101 -0.60 -10.18 11.99
C LYS A 101 -0.75 -8.98 11.07
N CYS A 102 0.13 -7.99 11.18
CA CYS A 102 0.14 -6.83 10.30
C CYS A 102 0.36 -7.26 8.84
N ALA A 103 1.37 -8.10 8.59
CA ALA A 103 1.67 -8.63 7.26
C ALA A 103 0.49 -9.43 6.66
N ALA A 104 -0.19 -10.24 7.46
CA ALA A 104 -1.37 -10.99 7.02
C ALA A 104 -2.59 -10.10 6.72
N GLY A 105 -2.66 -8.91 7.34
CA GLY A 105 -3.76 -7.96 7.17
C GLY A 105 -3.62 -7.00 5.98
N LEU A 106 -2.46 -6.96 5.31
CA LEU A 106 -2.17 -5.99 4.25
C LEU A 106 -3.14 -6.10 3.07
N GLY A 107 -3.39 -7.31 2.56
CA GLY A 107 -4.28 -7.52 1.42
C GLY A 107 -5.71 -7.04 1.69
N LYS A 108 -6.26 -7.39 2.86
CA LYS A 108 -7.59 -6.91 3.28
C LYS A 108 -7.63 -5.38 3.37
N ARG A 109 -6.62 -4.79 4.02
CA ARG A 109 -6.51 -3.34 4.16
C ARG A 109 -6.47 -2.65 2.79
N TRP A 110 -5.69 -3.17 1.85
CA TRP A 110 -5.60 -2.61 0.51
C TRP A 110 -6.94 -2.70 -0.24
N HIS A 111 -7.60 -3.85 -0.15
CA HIS A 111 -8.93 -4.05 -0.72
C HIS A 111 -9.95 -3.04 -0.18
N ASP A 112 -9.96 -2.81 1.14
CA ASP A 112 -10.85 -1.83 1.78
C ASP A 112 -10.59 -0.41 1.26
N ILE A 113 -9.33 -0.02 1.05
CA ILE A 113 -8.94 1.27 0.47
C ILE A 113 -9.43 1.40 -0.97
N PHE A 114 -9.26 0.36 -1.78
CA PHE A 114 -9.72 0.35 -3.17
C PHE A 114 -11.25 0.50 -3.25
N CYS A 115 -12.00 -0.24 -2.42
CA CYS A 115 -13.45 -0.14 -2.32
C CYS A 115 -13.89 1.26 -1.87
N LEU A 116 -13.18 1.87 -0.91
CA LEU A 116 -13.42 3.25 -0.49
C LEU A 116 -13.18 4.24 -1.63
N ALA A 117 -12.09 4.07 -2.39
CA ALA A 117 -11.77 4.92 -3.55
C ALA A 117 -12.88 4.88 -4.60
N LYS A 118 -13.36 3.68 -4.97
CA LYS A 118 -14.49 3.52 -5.90
C LYS A 118 -15.77 4.14 -5.36
N THR A 119 -16.06 3.94 -4.08
CA THR A 119 -17.25 4.52 -3.44
C THR A 119 -17.20 6.05 -3.45
N ARG A 120 -16.04 6.63 -3.13
CA ARG A 120 -15.82 8.08 -3.20
C ARG A 120 -15.99 8.60 -4.62
N ASP A 121 -15.42 7.92 -5.61
CA ASP A 121 -15.50 8.29 -7.02
C ASP A 121 -16.95 8.40 -7.53
N LEU A 122 -17.80 7.46 -7.11
CA LEU A 122 -19.23 7.44 -7.42
C LEU A 122 -20.01 8.55 -6.71
N ARG A 123 -19.66 8.87 -5.45
CA ARG A 123 -20.36 9.90 -4.67
C ARG A 123 -20.09 11.32 -5.18
N ILE A 124 -18.92 11.57 -5.76
CA ILE A 124 -18.53 12.90 -6.26
C ILE A 124 -19.02 13.19 -7.69
N VAL A 125 -19.85 12.34 -8.31
CA VAL A 125 -20.36 12.54 -9.69
C VAL A 125 -21.05 13.90 -9.87
N LYS A 126 -21.90 14.31 -8.92
CA LYS A 126 -22.57 15.62 -8.98
C LYS A 126 -21.59 16.78 -8.84
N VAL A 127 -20.55 16.61 -8.02
CA VAL A 127 -19.49 17.60 -7.82
C VAL A 127 -18.67 17.74 -9.12
N LYS A 128 -18.24 16.63 -9.72
CA LYS A 128 -17.58 16.60 -11.04
C LYS A 128 -18.37 17.35 -12.11
N ALA A 129 -19.69 17.14 -12.16
CA ALA A 129 -20.55 17.83 -13.13
C ALA A 129 -20.55 19.35 -12.94
N LYS A 130 -20.77 19.83 -11.70
CA LYS A 130 -20.71 21.26 -11.37
C LYS A 130 -19.36 21.89 -11.74
N PHE A 131 -18.27 21.23 -11.37
CA PHE A 131 -16.94 21.73 -11.70
C PHE A 131 -16.66 21.77 -13.20
N ARG A 132 -17.17 20.79 -13.98
CA ARG A 132 -17.07 20.81 -15.44
C ARG A 132 -17.72 22.07 -16.03
N ASP A 133 -18.86 22.48 -15.50
CA ASP A 133 -19.55 23.68 -15.98
C ASP A 133 -18.81 24.96 -15.57
N VAL A 134 -18.27 25.02 -14.34
CA VAL A 134 -17.40 26.12 -13.89
C VAL A 134 -16.16 26.25 -14.78
N THR A 135 -15.49 25.14 -15.11
CA THR A 135 -14.29 25.16 -15.98
C THR A 135 -14.64 25.63 -17.40
N LYS A 136 -15.80 25.24 -17.95
CA LYS A 136 -16.25 25.76 -19.25
C LYS A 136 -16.46 27.27 -19.22
N GLN A 137 -17.09 27.78 -18.15
CA GLN A 137 -17.31 29.21 -17.99
C GLN A 137 -15.99 29.97 -17.86
N GLN A 138 -15.04 29.46 -17.06
CA GLN A 138 -13.72 30.06 -16.92
C GLN A 138 -12.95 30.09 -18.25
N ALA A 139 -13.01 29.01 -19.04
CA ALA A 139 -12.38 28.98 -20.36
C ALA A 139 -13.00 30.00 -21.32
N TYR A 140 -14.33 30.15 -21.29
CA TYR A 140 -15.02 31.15 -22.11
C TYR A 140 -14.66 32.58 -21.70
N THR A 141 -14.64 32.88 -20.40
CA THR A 141 -14.24 34.19 -19.88
C THR A 141 -12.80 34.52 -20.28
N PHE A 142 -11.88 33.55 -20.19
CA PHE A 142 -10.49 33.73 -20.59
C PHE A 142 -10.35 34.05 -22.10
N LEU A 143 -11.12 33.38 -22.95
CA LEU A 143 -11.13 33.69 -24.40
C LEU A 143 -11.59 35.13 -24.67
N LEU A 144 -12.64 35.59 -23.99
CA LEU A 144 -13.12 36.97 -24.11
C LEU A 144 -12.11 38.01 -23.62
N GLU A 145 -11.30 37.66 -22.62
CA GLU A 145 -10.23 38.54 -22.11
C GLU A 145 -9.08 38.67 -23.11
N LEU A 146 -8.80 37.63 -23.91
CA LEU A 146 -7.78 37.66 -24.97
C LEU A 146 -8.22 38.42 -26.22
N GLU A 147 -9.53 38.59 -26.43
CA GLU A 147 -10.10 39.36 -27.54
C GLU A 147 -10.16 40.88 -27.27
N LYS A 148 -9.81 41.32 -26.06
CA LYS A 148 -9.69 42.73 -25.66
C LYS A 148 -8.27 43.25 -25.80
#